data_AF-A0A351AE17-F1
#
_entry.id   AF-A0A351AE17-F1
#
_cell.length_a   1.000
_cell.length_b   1.000
_cell.length_c   1.000
_cell.angle_alpha   90.00
_cell.angle_beta   90.00
_cell.angle_gamma   90.00
#
_symmetry.space_group_name_H-M   'P 1'
#
loop_
_entity.id
_entity.type
_entity.pdbx_description
1 polymer ?
#
loop_
_entity_poly.entity_id
_entity_poly.type
_entity_poly.pdbx_seq_one_letter_code
_entity_poly.pdbx_strand_id
1 'polypeptide(L)' 'GKVRVMVKGELIDYIAETDTEDTIEVDEAVLIVGVHGNRVKVARLNDFLAEEAELSSSP' A
#
# COMPACT_ATOMS: atom_id res chain seq x y z
N GLY A 1 4.19 1.20 10.02
CA GLY A 1 4.94 -0.06 10.23
C GLY A 1 6.17 -0.10 9.36
N LYS A 2 6.65 -1.29 8.98
CA LYS A 2 7.68 -1.48 7.94
C LYS A 2 7.15 -2.40 6.85
N VAL A 3 7.52 -2.13 5.60
CA VAL A 3 7.26 -3.03 4.48
C VAL A 3 8.56 -3.35 3.78
N ARG A 4 8.66 -4.59 3.28
CA ARG A 4 9.78 -5.06 2.48
C ARG A 4 9.32 -5.23 1.05
N VAL A 5 10.01 -4.56 0.13
CA VAL A 5 9.61 -4.51 -1.29
C VAL A 5 10.74 -5.07 -2.12
N MET A 6 10.42 -5.91 -3.10
CA MET A 6 11.36 -6.36 -4.11
C MET A 6 11.32 -5.43 -5.32
N VAL A 7 12.40 -4.69 -5.56
CA VAL A 7 12.56 -3.75 -6.68
C VAL A 7 13.73 -4.19 -7.52
N LYS A 8 13.48 -4.60 -8.77
CA LYS A 8 14.52 -5.06 -9.72
C LYS A 8 15.45 -6.15 -9.14
N GLY A 9 14.91 -7.02 -8.30
CA GLY A 9 15.66 -8.11 -7.64
C GLY A 9 16.35 -7.73 -6.33
N GLU A 10 16.28 -6.46 -5.91
CA GLU A 10 16.78 -6.02 -4.61
C GLU A 10 15.66 -5.90 -3.60
N LEU A 11 15.91 -6.31 -2.35
CA LEU A 11 14.97 -6.14 -1.24
C LEU A 11 15.27 -4.83 -0.53
N ILE A 12 14.28 -3.95 -0.46
CA ILE A 12 14.39 -2.63 0.18
C ILE A 12 13.33 -2.53 1.28
N ASP A 13 13.77 -2.13 2.48
CA ASP A 13 12.90 -1.90 3.61
C ASP A 13 12.49 -0.42 3.68
N TYR A 14 11.18 -0.17 3.71
CA TYR A 14 10.60 1.16 3.80
C TYR A 14 9.80 1.34 5.09
N ILE A 15 9.71 2.59 5.56
CA ILE A 15 8.77 2.98 6.60
C ILE A 15 7.39 3.12 5.96
N ALA A 16 6.42 2.34 6.41
CA ALA A 16 5.07 2.34 5.85
C ALA A 16 4.12 3.22 6.68
N GLU A 17 3.37 4.06 5.98
CA GLU A 17 2.34 4.95 6.51
C GLU A 17 1.02 4.67 5.80
N THR A 18 -0.09 4.67 6.54
CA THR A 18 -1.46 4.58 6.01
C THR A 18 -2.23 5.81 6.47
N ASP A 19 -3.18 6.26 5.66
CA ASP A 19 -4.11 7.33 6.03
C ASP A 19 -5.37 6.80 6.73
N THR A 20 -5.54 5.47 6.77
CA THR A 20 -6.65 4.83 7.47
C THR A 20 -6.30 4.63 8.94
N GLU A 21 -7.31 4.68 9.81
CA GLU A 21 -7.14 4.37 11.24
C GLU A 21 -7.07 2.86 11.52
N ASP A 22 -7.33 2.05 10.48
CA ASP A 22 -7.33 0.60 10.56
C ASP A 22 -5.91 0.04 10.74
N THR A 23 -5.79 -0.95 11.62
CA THR A 23 -4.54 -1.70 11.76
C THR A 23 -4.38 -2.66 10.59
N ILE A 24 -3.24 -2.57 9.90
CA ILE A 24 -2.82 -3.55 8.89
C ILE A 24 -2.02 -4.64 9.60
N GLU A 25 -2.45 -5.89 9.45
CA GLU A 25 -1.82 -7.03 10.13
C GLU A 25 -0.49 -7.42 9.46
N VAL A 26 0.34 -8.14 10.21
CA VAL A 26 1.57 -8.73 9.66
C VAL A 26 1.18 -9.76 8.58
N ASP A 27 1.94 -9.79 7.49
CA ASP A 27 1.73 -10.63 6.30
C ASP A 27 0.50 -10.26 5.45
N GLU A 28 -0.22 -9.19 5.79
CA GLU A 28 -1.28 -8.65 4.94
C GLU A 28 -0.71 -8.02 3.66
N ALA A 29 -1.31 -8.32 2.52
CA ALA A 29 -0.89 -7.76 1.23
C ALA A 29 -1.33 -6.31 1.09
N VAL A 30 -0.37 -5.42 0.83
CA VAL A 30 -0.59 -3.98 0.65
C VAL A 30 -0.09 -3.48 -0.69
N LEU A 31 -0.73 -2.43 -1.20
CA LEU A 31 -0.32 -1.66 -2.36
C LEU A 31 0.41 -0.40 -1.93
N ILE A 32 1.50 -0.07 -2.64
CA ILE A 32 2.18 1.21 -2.46
C ILE A 32 1.53 2.22 -3.39
N VAL A 33 0.93 3.25 -2.79
CA VAL A 33 0.19 4.31 -3.50
C VAL A 33 0.97 5.63 -3.55
N GLY A 34 2.09 5.72 -2.83
CA GLY A 34 2.96 6.89 -2.85
C GLY A 34 4.33 6.64 -2.23
N VAL A 35 5.35 7.38 -2.69
CA VAL A 35 6.73 7.26 -2.21
C VAL A 35 7.28 8.65 -1.88
N HIS A 36 7.76 8.81 -0.64
CA HIS A 36 8.33 10.06 -0.13
C HIS A 36 9.64 9.76 0.62
N GLY A 37 10.75 9.76 -0.12
CA GLY A 37 12.07 9.45 0.45
C GLY A 37 12.14 8.00 0.93
N ASN A 38 12.36 7.80 2.24
CA ASN A 38 12.39 6.46 2.86
C ASN A 38 11.03 6.02 3.42
N ARG A 39 9.98 6.81 3.20
CA ARG A 39 8.60 6.53 3.58
C ARG A 39 7.78 6.15 2.36
N VAL A 40 6.89 5.19 2.54
CA VAL A 40 5.92 4.77 1.53
C VAL A 40 4.52 4.83 2.12
N LYS A 41 3.60 5.37 1.33
CA LYS A 41 2.18 5.35 1.64
C LYS A 41 1.60 4.05 1.12
N VAL A 42 0.92 3.32 1.99
CA VAL A 42 0.33 2.02 1.67
C VAL A 42 -1.18 2.05 1.84
N ALA A 43 -1.87 1.29 1.00
CA ALA A 43 -3.29 0.99 1.10
C ALA A 43 -3.48 -0.53 1.07
N ARG A 44 -4.55 -1.04 1.67
CA ARG A 44 -4.90 -2.46 1.53
C ARG A 44 -5.25 -2.74 0.08
N LEU A 45 -4.83 -3.91 -0.39
CA LEU A 45 -5.13 -4.33 -1.76
C LEU A 45 -6.65 -4.35 -2.04
N ASN A 46 -7.43 -4.86 -1.09
CA ASN A 46 -8.89 -4.97 -1.24
C ASN A 46 -9.57 -3.59 -1.29
N ASP A 47 -9.17 -2.67 -0.42
CA ASP A 47 -9.74 -1.32 -0.37
C ASP A 47 -9.47 -0.58 -1.69
N PHE A 48 -8.24 -0.67 -2.19
CA PHE A 48 -7.86 -0.08 -3.47
C PHE A 48 -8.65 -0.66 -4.64
N LEU A 49 -8.80 -2.00 -4.69
CA LEU A 49 -9.57 -2.64 -5.76
C LEU A 49 -11.06 -2.31 -5.71
N ALA A 50 -11.62 -2.11 -4.50
CA ALA A 50 -13.00 -1.69 -4.32
C ALA A 50 -13.22 -0.25 -4.82
N GLU A 51 -12.34 0.69 -4.46
CA GLU A 51 -12.38 2.08 -4.93
C GLU A 51 -12.30 2.17 -6.46
N GLU A 52 -11.36 1.46 -7.09
CA GLU A 52 -11.23 1.44 -8.56
C GLU A 52 -12.47 0.85 -9.25
N ALA A 53 -13.11 -0.16 -8.66
CA ALA A 53 -14.33 -0.74 -9.18
C ALA A 53 -15.52 0.25 -9.11
N GLU A 54 -15.63 1.03 -8.03
CA GLU A 54 -16.65 2.08 -7.89
C GLU A 54 -16.42 3.23 -8.88
N LEU A 55 -15.16 3.65 -9.06
CA LEU A 55 -14.78 4.69 -10.03
C LEU A 55 -15.03 4.24 -11.48
N SER A 56 -14.74 2.99 -11.82
CA SER A 56 -15.01 2.43 -13.15
C SER A 56 -16.50 2.22 -13.43
N SER A 57 -17.35 2.21 -12.40
CA SER A 57 -18.81 2.01 -12.53
C SER A 57 -19.59 3.32 -12.67
N SER A 58 -18.91 4.46 -12.57
CA SER A 58 -19.51 5.78 -12.68
C SER A 58 -19.34 6.33 -14.11
N PRO A 59 -20.43 6.64 -14.84
CA PRO A 59 -20.39 7.07 -16.25
C PRO A 59 -19.87 8.50 -16.47
#